data_AF-A0A941SH41-F1
#
_entry.id   AF-A0A941SH41-F1
#
_cell.length_a   1.000
_cell.length_b   1.000
_cell.length_c   1.000
_cell.angle_alpha   90.00
_cell.angle_beta   90.00
_cell.angle_gamma   90.00
#
_symmetry.space_group_name_H-M   'P 1'
#
loop_
_entity.id
_entity.type
_entity.pdbx_description
1 polymer ?
#
loop_
_entity_poly.entity_id
_entity_poly.type
_entity_poly.pdbx_seq_one_letter_code
_entity_poly.pdbx_strand_id
1 'polypeptide(L)'
;LDDEALGWFSRRLPWGSYGLLCRASVTAPTLGVALKRWCRQHRLLTDDVLLQLETGPAGARLQVAERRPLRHQREFCLVTLLRYLHGFACWAVDSRIALREATFPFPAPLHAQVYPLLFPGPVRFEAEAAGLVFDPRYLALPLVRDEAATRAMLQRALPLTVLQYRRDRLLLQQVRQALALHPARTRNAGDLAALLHLSTRTLHRHLQAEGASLQALKDEVRCERAKDLLQRSSRPVKQVALAAGFRSEKSFLRAFRHWTGQSPGEFRQAAAARMS
;
A
#
# COMPACT_ATOMS: atom_id res chain seq x y z
N LEU A 1 6.73 -16.72 11.79
CA LEU A 1 6.09 -17.63 10.81
C LEU A 1 6.62 -17.25 9.44
N ASP A 2 7.39 -18.15 8.82
CA ASP A 2 7.82 -18.00 7.42
C ASP A 2 6.68 -18.45 6.51
N ASP A 3 5.57 -17.72 6.59
CA ASP A 3 4.32 -18.03 5.89
C ASP A 3 3.52 -16.75 5.63
N GLU A 4 3.45 -16.34 4.37
CA GLU A 4 2.67 -15.17 3.92
C GLU A 4 1.15 -15.40 4.07
N ALA A 5 0.71 -16.67 4.13
CA ALA A 5 -0.67 -17.03 4.42
C ALA A 5 -0.97 -17.12 5.93
N LEU A 6 -0.02 -16.77 6.81
CA LEU A 6 -0.21 -16.67 8.26
C LEU A 6 -0.89 -17.90 8.92
N GLY A 7 -0.75 -19.08 8.31
CA GLY A 7 -1.30 -20.35 8.79
C GLY A 7 -2.73 -20.70 8.38
N TRP A 8 -3.41 -19.93 7.52
CA TRP A 8 -4.81 -20.24 7.15
C TRP A 8 -4.98 -21.25 6.01
N PHE A 9 -3.90 -21.62 5.31
CA PHE A 9 -3.91 -22.67 4.29
C PHE A 9 -3.26 -23.96 4.80
N SER A 10 -3.60 -25.08 4.16
CA SER A 10 -3.02 -26.40 4.46
C SER A 10 -1.52 -26.49 4.17
N ARG A 11 -0.99 -25.57 3.38
CA ARG A 11 0.44 -25.41 3.09
C ARG A 11 0.88 -23.98 3.36
N ARG A 12 2.17 -23.83 3.68
CA ARG A 12 2.81 -22.52 3.80
C ARG A 12 3.01 -21.90 2.43
N LEU A 13 2.84 -20.58 2.37
CA LEU A 13 3.20 -19.76 1.23
C LEU A 13 4.47 -18.96 1.55
N PRO A 14 5.56 -19.08 0.78
CA PRO A 14 6.75 -18.25 0.97
C PRO A 14 6.42 -16.76 0.86
N TRP A 15 7.15 -15.91 1.59
CA TRP A 15 7.02 -14.45 1.46
C TRP A 15 7.24 -13.99 0.02
N GLY A 16 6.32 -13.14 -0.47
CA GLY A 16 6.34 -12.66 -1.85
C GLY A 16 5.52 -13.49 -2.83
N SER A 17 4.81 -14.53 -2.39
CA SER A 17 3.88 -15.30 -3.22
C SER A 17 2.77 -14.40 -3.80
N TYR A 18 2.15 -13.53 -2.99
CA TYR A 18 1.19 -12.54 -3.49
C TYR A 18 1.88 -11.44 -4.32
N GLY A 19 3.13 -11.11 -4.02
CA GLY A 19 3.94 -10.21 -4.83
C GLY A 19 4.18 -10.75 -6.25
N LEU A 20 4.35 -12.07 -6.40
CA LEU A 20 4.45 -12.74 -7.68
C LEU A 20 3.14 -12.62 -8.48
N LEU A 21 1.98 -12.78 -7.82
CA LEU A 21 0.67 -12.59 -8.47
C LEU A 21 0.51 -11.15 -9.01
N CYS A 22 0.91 -10.14 -8.22
CA CYS A 22 0.93 -8.75 -8.66
C CYS A 22 1.77 -8.57 -9.94
N ARG A 23 3.01 -9.06 -9.92
CA ARG A 23 3.94 -8.93 -11.06
C ARG A 23 3.43 -9.62 -12.31
N ALA A 24 2.87 -10.81 -12.17
CA ALA A 24 2.37 -11.58 -13.29
C ALA A 24 1.03 -11.02 -13.86
N SER A 25 0.33 -10.22 -13.06
CA SER A 25 -0.92 -9.57 -13.47
C SER A 25 -0.72 -8.17 -14.06
N VAL A 26 0.34 -7.45 -13.69
CA VAL A 26 0.50 -6.02 -14.04
C VAL A 26 0.72 -5.75 -15.54
N THR A 27 1.20 -6.74 -16.28
CA THR A 27 1.40 -6.66 -17.73
C THR A 27 0.13 -6.93 -18.54
N ALA A 28 -1.01 -7.11 -17.88
CA ALA A 28 -2.29 -7.30 -18.55
C ALA A 28 -2.80 -5.99 -19.17
N PRO A 29 -3.47 -6.04 -20.33
CA PRO A 29 -3.98 -4.84 -20.99
C PRO A 29 -5.15 -4.18 -20.24
N THR A 30 -5.94 -4.96 -19.49
CA THR A 30 -7.12 -4.48 -18.77
C THR A 30 -7.26 -5.14 -17.41
N LEU A 31 -8.01 -4.50 -16.50
CA LEU A 31 -8.25 -5.01 -15.15
C LEU A 31 -8.90 -6.40 -15.15
N GLY A 32 -9.84 -6.64 -16.06
CA GLY A 32 -10.47 -7.95 -16.20
C GLY A 32 -9.47 -9.06 -16.53
N VAL A 33 -8.52 -8.79 -17.43
CA VAL A 33 -7.46 -9.76 -17.74
C VAL A 33 -6.52 -9.93 -16.55
N ALA A 34 -6.15 -8.85 -15.87
CA ALA A 34 -5.30 -8.89 -14.68
C ALA A 34 -5.91 -9.75 -13.56
N LEU A 35 -7.18 -9.51 -13.22
CA LEU A 35 -7.89 -10.26 -12.18
C LEU A 35 -8.09 -11.74 -12.55
N LYS A 36 -8.38 -12.05 -13.82
CA LYS A 36 -8.43 -13.45 -14.29
C LYS A 36 -7.07 -14.14 -14.17
N ARG A 37 -5.97 -13.45 -14.52
CA ARG A 37 -4.61 -13.98 -14.35
C ARG A 37 -4.31 -14.23 -12.88
N TRP A 38 -4.60 -13.27 -12.00
CA TRP A 38 -4.46 -13.41 -10.56
C TRP A 38 -5.22 -14.63 -10.04
N CYS A 39 -6.51 -14.78 -10.37
CA CYS A 39 -7.32 -15.91 -9.93
C CYS A 39 -6.73 -17.25 -10.36
N ARG A 40 -6.33 -17.36 -11.62
CA ARG A 40 -5.70 -18.57 -12.17
C ARG A 40 -4.37 -18.90 -11.48
N GLN A 41 -3.55 -17.90 -11.20
CA GLN A 41 -2.22 -18.10 -10.61
C GLN A 41 -2.28 -18.35 -9.10
N HIS A 42 -3.27 -17.76 -8.40
CA HIS A 42 -3.49 -18.05 -6.98
C HIS A 42 -3.79 -19.53 -6.75
N ARG A 43 -4.51 -20.18 -7.67
CA ARG A 43 -4.74 -21.64 -7.66
C ARG A 43 -3.45 -22.47 -7.75
N LEU A 44 -2.34 -21.90 -8.24
CA LEU A 44 -1.04 -22.59 -8.21
C LEU A 44 -0.36 -22.52 -6.83
N LEU A 45 -0.77 -21.55 -6.00
CA LEU A 45 -0.24 -21.37 -4.65
C LEU A 45 -0.95 -22.28 -3.65
N THR A 46 -2.28 -22.44 -3.76
CA THR A 46 -3.09 -23.20 -2.81
C THR A 46 -4.34 -23.80 -3.44
N ASP A 47 -4.79 -24.93 -2.87
CA ASP A 47 -6.05 -25.61 -3.21
C ASP A 47 -7.12 -25.46 -2.10
N ASP A 48 -6.82 -24.79 -0.98
CA ASP A 48 -7.76 -24.59 0.13
C ASP A 48 -8.91 -23.65 -0.24
N VAL A 49 -8.65 -22.69 -1.14
CA VAL A 49 -9.64 -21.74 -1.66
C VAL A 49 -9.42 -21.51 -3.15
N LEU A 50 -10.49 -21.16 -3.85
CA LEU A 50 -10.44 -20.74 -5.25
C LEU A 50 -10.93 -19.30 -5.37
N LEU A 51 -10.16 -18.47 -6.07
CA LEU A 51 -10.59 -17.14 -6.47
C LEU A 51 -11.27 -17.21 -7.83
N GLN A 52 -12.44 -16.58 -7.96
CA GLN A 52 -13.20 -16.59 -9.20
C GLN A 52 -13.70 -15.19 -9.52
N LEU A 53 -13.55 -14.78 -10.78
CA LEU A 53 -14.14 -13.56 -11.33
C LEU A 53 -15.21 -13.94 -12.34
N GLU A 54 -16.44 -13.53 -12.07
CA GLU A 54 -17.60 -13.75 -12.92
C GLU A 54 -18.24 -12.41 -13.28
N THR A 55 -18.90 -12.36 -14.44
CA THR A 55 -19.65 -11.19 -14.88
C THR A 55 -21.06 -11.63 -15.24
N GLY A 56 -22.05 -10.99 -14.63
CA GLY A 56 -23.46 -11.28 -14.88
C GLY A 56 -24.32 -10.02 -14.80
N PRO A 57 -25.66 -10.17 -14.85
CA PRO A 57 -26.60 -9.04 -14.84
C PRO A 57 -26.46 -8.15 -13.61
N ALA A 58 -26.12 -8.74 -12.45
CA ALA A 58 -25.93 -8.03 -11.19
C ALA A 58 -24.60 -7.22 -11.13
N GLY A 59 -23.67 -7.48 -12.05
CA GLY A 59 -22.37 -6.81 -12.15
C GLY A 59 -21.20 -7.80 -12.26
N ALA A 60 -20.00 -7.29 -12.02
CA ALA A 60 -18.80 -8.13 -11.86
C ALA A 60 -18.71 -8.61 -10.41
N ARG A 61 -18.54 -9.93 -10.22
CA ARG A 61 -18.39 -10.57 -8.91
C ARG A 61 -17.03 -11.23 -8.80
N LEU A 62 -16.28 -10.84 -7.79
CA LEU A 62 -15.05 -11.51 -7.38
C LEU A 62 -15.33 -12.28 -6.10
N GLN A 63 -15.20 -13.60 -6.10
CA GLN A 63 -15.56 -14.45 -4.98
C GLN A 63 -14.43 -15.38 -4.55
N VAL A 64 -14.51 -15.81 -3.28
CA VAL A 64 -13.65 -16.84 -2.70
C VAL A 64 -14.51 -18.08 -2.46
N ALA A 65 -14.22 -19.17 -3.17
CA ALA A 65 -14.84 -20.47 -2.97
C ALA A 65 -13.97 -21.28 -2.00
N GLU A 66 -14.49 -21.63 -0.83
CA GLU A 66 -13.80 -22.49 0.13
C GLU A 66 -13.84 -23.94 -0.36
N ARG A 67 -12.67 -24.57 -0.48
CA ARG A 67 -12.52 -25.99 -0.87
C ARG A 67 -12.16 -26.88 0.31
N ARG A 68 -11.56 -26.29 1.33
CA ARG A 68 -11.19 -26.94 2.60
C ARG A 68 -11.62 -26.05 3.77
N PRO A 69 -11.93 -26.64 4.95
CA PRO A 69 -12.28 -25.85 6.12
C PRO A 69 -11.13 -24.93 6.58
N LEU A 70 -11.36 -23.62 6.57
CA LEU A 70 -10.39 -22.60 7.03
C LEU A 70 -10.32 -22.44 8.57
N ARG A 71 -11.14 -23.22 9.30
CA ARG A 71 -11.19 -23.30 10.77
C ARG A 71 -11.27 -21.90 11.44
N HIS A 72 -10.50 -21.69 12.51
CA HIS A 72 -10.48 -20.45 13.29
C HIS A 72 -9.94 -19.23 12.53
N GLN A 73 -9.32 -19.42 11.36
CA GLN A 73 -8.79 -18.33 10.54
C GLN A 73 -9.69 -17.96 9.36
N ARG A 74 -10.89 -18.53 9.28
CA ARG A 74 -11.84 -18.34 8.17
C ARG A 74 -12.14 -16.86 7.92
N GLU A 75 -12.53 -16.11 8.94
CA GLU A 75 -12.80 -14.67 8.81
C GLU A 75 -11.57 -13.94 8.24
N PHE A 76 -10.43 -14.11 8.90
CA PHE A 76 -9.21 -13.38 8.57
C PHE A 76 -8.71 -13.70 7.16
N CYS A 77 -8.75 -14.97 6.76
CA CYS A 77 -8.41 -15.42 5.41
C CYS A 77 -9.30 -14.76 4.36
N LEU A 78 -10.62 -14.84 4.51
CA LEU A 78 -11.58 -14.33 3.52
C LEU A 78 -11.49 -12.81 3.39
N VAL A 79 -11.42 -12.09 4.51
CA VAL A 79 -11.24 -10.62 4.53
C VAL A 79 -9.93 -10.22 3.86
N THR A 80 -8.82 -10.90 4.20
CA THR A 80 -7.49 -10.58 3.66
C THR A 80 -7.42 -10.79 2.16
N LEU A 81 -7.91 -11.93 1.66
CA LEU A 81 -7.92 -12.23 0.22
C LEU A 81 -8.70 -11.20 -0.59
N LEU A 82 -9.92 -10.87 -0.15
CA LEU A 82 -10.75 -9.86 -0.81
C LEU A 82 -10.11 -8.48 -0.76
N ARG A 83 -9.48 -8.12 0.37
CA ARG A 83 -8.79 -6.84 0.51
C ARG A 83 -7.56 -6.77 -0.39
N TYR A 84 -6.78 -7.84 -0.52
CA TYR A 84 -5.62 -7.90 -1.43
C TYR A 84 -6.06 -7.68 -2.87
N LEU A 85 -7.06 -8.43 -3.33
CA LEU A 85 -7.61 -8.30 -4.68
C LEU A 85 -8.16 -6.90 -4.94
N HIS A 86 -8.97 -6.36 -4.04
CA HIS A 86 -9.55 -5.02 -4.21
C HIS A 86 -8.49 -3.92 -4.18
N GLY A 87 -7.47 -4.06 -3.32
CA GLY A 87 -6.37 -3.11 -3.20
C GLY A 87 -5.50 -3.10 -4.44
N PHE A 88 -5.13 -4.29 -4.93
CA PHE A 88 -4.45 -4.47 -6.20
C PHE A 88 -5.27 -3.88 -7.35
N ALA A 89 -6.56 -4.20 -7.44
CA ALA A 89 -7.42 -3.74 -8.51
C ALA A 89 -7.47 -2.21 -8.59
N CYS A 90 -7.77 -1.54 -7.45
CA CYS A 90 -7.80 -0.08 -7.40
C CYS A 90 -6.45 0.55 -7.75
N TRP A 91 -5.36 -0.05 -7.26
CA TRP A 91 -4.01 0.42 -7.56
C TRP A 91 -3.64 0.26 -9.02
N ALA A 92 -3.92 -0.89 -9.62
CA ALA A 92 -3.54 -1.21 -10.98
C ALA A 92 -4.16 -0.27 -12.02
N VAL A 93 -5.38 0.21 -11.77
CA VAL A 93 -6.10 1.16 -12.66
C VAL A 93 -6.05 2.62 -12.19
N ASP A 94 -5.28 2.92 -11.14
CA ASP A 94 -5.24 4.23 -10.48
C ASP A 94 -6.61 4.84 -10.14
N SER A 95 -7.58 4.00 -9.75
CA SER A 95 -8.95 4.43 -9.52
C SER A 95 -9.57 3.72 -8.33
N ARG A 96 -10.47 4.41 -7.62
CA ARG A 96 -11.28 3.77 -6.58
C ARG A 96 -12.40 2.98 -7.24
N ILE A 97 -12.41 1.67 -7.00
CA ILE A 97 -13.51 0.81 -7.41
C ILE A 97 -14.58 0.90 -6.34
N ALA A 98 -15.72 1.50 -6.69
CA ALA A 98 -16.88 1.54 -5.81
C ALA A 98 -17.51 0.15 -5.74
N LEU A 99 -17.62 -0.40 -4.53
CA LEU A 99 -18.29 -1.67 -4.30
C LEU A 99 -19.80 -1.43 -4.20
N ARG A 100 -20.56 -2.21 -4.95
CA ARG A 100 -22.02 -2.30 -4.78
C ARG A 100 -22.35 -3.11 -3.53
N GLU A 101 -21.55 -4.14 -3.25
CA GLU A 101 -21.69 -4.98 -2.07
C GLU A 101 -20.39 -5.73 -1.76
N ALA A 102 -20.11 -5.96 -0.48
CA ALA A 102 -19.18 -6.97 0.00
C ALA A 102 -19.95 -8.00 0.84
N THR A 103 -19.76 -9.28 0.56
CA THR A 103 -20.49 -10.36 1.24
C THR A 103 -19.54 -11.25 2.03
N PHE A 104 -20.02 -11.78 3.16
CA PHE A 104 -19.25 -12.68 4.02
C PHE A 104 -20.12 -13.84 4.54
N PRO A 105 -19.61 -15.09 4.52
CA PRO A 105 -20.39 -16.28 4.85
C PRO A 105 -20.30 -16.66 6.33
N PHE A 106 -20.37 -15.65 7.20
CA PHE A 106 -20.32 -15.80 8.65
C PHE A 106 -21.16 -14.70 9.30
N PRO A 107 -21.64 -14.89 10.55
CA PRO A 107 -22.35 -13.88 11.30
C PRO A 107 -21.53 -12.60 11.47
N ALA A 108 -22.21 -11.46 11.65
CA ALA A 108 -21.52 -10.21 11.93
C ALA A 108 -20.64 -10.34 13.19
N PRO A 109 -19.32 -10.11 13.09
CA PRO A 109 -18.43 -10.20 14.26
C PRO A 109 -18.59 -8.98 15.17
N LEU A 110 -18.07 -9.06 16.39
CA LEU A 110 -18.11 -7.95 17.37
C LEU A 110 -17.48 -6.64 16.86
N HIS A 111 -16.54 -6.75 15.92
CA HIS A 111 -15.86 -5.63 15.27
C HIS A 111 -16.45 -5.30 13.89
N ALA A 112 -17.70 -5.68 13.59
CA ALA A 112 -18.33 -5.42 12.29
C ALA A 112 -18.26 -3.94 11.85
N GLN A 113 -18.20 -2.99 12.79
CA GLN A 113 -18.06 -1.55 12.49
C GLN A 113 -16.79 -1.19 11.71
N VAL A 114 -15.76 -2.05 11.69
CA VAL A 114 -14.53 -1.78 10.91
C VAL A 114 -14.64 -2.22 9.46
N TYR A 115 -15.61 -3.07 9.11
CA TYR A 115 -15.74 -3.61 7.75
C TYR A 115 -15.99 -2.53 6.68
N PRO A 116 -16.81 -1.49 6.91
CA PRO A 116 -16.94 -0.37 5.97
C PRO A 116 -15.63 0.40 5.73
N LEU A 117 -14.69 0.34 6.68
CA LEU A 117 -13.34 0.89 6.50
C LEU A 117 -12.47 0.00 5.62
N LEU A 118 -12.77 -1.29 5.47
CA LEU A 118 -12.03 -2.21 4.61
C LEU A 118 -12.65 -2.31 3.21
N PHE A 119 -13.97 -2.26 3.14
CA PHE A 119 -14.78 -2.44 1.94
C PHE A 119 -15.71 -1.23 1.75
N PRO A 120 -15.36 -0.29 0.86
CA PRO A 120 -16.15 0.93 0.66
C PRO A 120 -17.45 0.65 -0.13
N GLY A 121 -18.45 0.11 0.56
CA GLY A 121 -19.80 -0.20 0.09
C GLY A 121 -20.62 -0.91 1.18
N PRO A 122 -21.88 -1.26 0.91
CA PRO A 122 -22.69 -2.11 1.78
C PRO A 122 -21.98 -3.44 2.09
N VAL A 123 -22.01 -3.86 3.36
CA VAL A 123 -21.45 -5.13 3.81
C VAL A 123 -22.58 -6.02 4.29
N ARG A 124 -22.70 -7.22 3.73
CA ARG A 124 -23.69 -8.23 4.12
C ARG A 124 -23.00 -9.45 4.70
N PHE A 125 -23.33 -9.74 5.96
CA PHE A 125 -22.94 -10.97 6.66
C PHE A 125 -23.96 -12.07 6.41
N GLU A 126 -23.64 -13.30 6.83
CA GLU A 126 -24.51 -14.48 6.63
C GLU A 126 -24.91 -14.74 5.17
N ALA A 127 -24.04 -14.37 4.24
CA ALA A 127 -24.21 -14.67 2.82
C ALA A 127 -23.75 -16.09 2.48
N GLU A 128 -24.07 -16.57 1.28
CA GLU A 128 -23.61 -17.89 0.82
C GLU A 128 -22.08 -17.98 0.67
N ALA A 129 -21.43 -16.91 0.20
CA ALA A 129 -20.00 -16.90 -0.08
C ALA A 129 -19.36 -15.52 0.17
N ALA A 130 -18.05 -15.52 0.40
CA ALA A 130 -17.28 -14.29 0.48
C ALA A 130 -17.05 -13.69 -0.90
N GLY A 131 -17.37 -12.42 -1.10
CA GLY A 131 -17.18 -11.79 -2.39
C GLY A 131 -17.34 -10.27 -2.42
N LEU A 132 -16.98 -9.70 -3.56
CA LEU A 132 -17.10 -8.28 -3.89
C LEU A 132 -17.88 -8.14 -5.18
N VAL A 133 -18.89 -7.27 -5.18
CA VAL A 133 -19.69 -6.92 -6.35
C VAL A 133 -19.40 -5.48 -6.73
N PHE A 134 -19.09 -5.24 -7.99
CA PHE A 134 -18.82 -3.90 -8.52
C PHE A 134 -19.25 -3.76 -9.98
N ASP A 135 -19.19 -2.54 -10.49
CA ASP A 135 -19.61 -2.26 -11.86
C ASP A 135 -18.66 -2.92 -12.88
N PRO A 136 -19.17 -3.72 -13.84
CA PRO A 136 -18.33 -4.44 -14.79
C PRO A 136 -17.50 -3.51 -15.69
N ARG A 137 -17.88 -2.22 -15.84
CA ARG A 137 -17.07 -1.25 -16.60
C ARG A 137 -15.65 -1.09 -16.06
N TYR A 138 -15.43 -1.31 -14.76
CA TYR A 138 -14.09 -1.25 -14.18
C TYR A 138 -13.16 -2.31 -14.79
N LEU A 139 -13.69 -3.46 -15.22
CA LEU A 139 -12.89 -4.54 -15.83
C LEU A 139 -12.29 -4.14 -17.18
N ALA A 140 -12.88 -3.16 -17.87
CA ALA A 140 -12.38 -2.66 -19.15
C ALA A 140 -11.29 -1.60 -18.98
N LEU A 141 -11.04 -1.10 -17.76
CA LEU A 141 -10.02 -0.08 -17.53
C LEU A 141 -8.62 -0.61 -17.82
N PRO A 142 -7.77 0.18 -18.51
CA PRO A 142 -6.39 -0.19 -18.74
C PRO A 142 -5.60 -0.19 -17.44
N LEU A 143 -4.58 -1.05 -17.37
CA LEU A 143 -3.59 -0.95 -16.30
C LEU A 143 -2.65 0.22 -16.59
N VAL A 144 -2.39 1.04 -15.59
CA VAL A 144 -1.58 2.26 -15.69
C VAL A 144 -0.32 2.21 -14.83
N ARG A 145 0.04 1.01 -14.35
CA ARG A 145 1.19 0.78 -13.49
C ARG A 145 2.27 0.01 -14.24
N ASP A 146 3.48 0.53 -14.21
CA ASP A 146 4.66 -0.13 -14.77
C ASP A 146 5.35 -1.02 -13.73
N GLU A 147 6.44 -1.67 -14.16
CA GLU A 147 7.22 -2.54 -13.28
C GLU A 147 7.85 -1.77 -12.11
N ALA A 148 8.28 -0.53 -12.34
CA ALA A 148 8.86 0.32 -11.31
C ALA A 148 7.84 0.67 -10.22
N ALA A 149 6.63 1.07 -10.59
CA ALA A 149 5.52 1.30 -9.69
C ALA A 149 5.16 0.03 -8.92
N THR A 150 5.16 -1.13 -9.58
CA THR A 150 4.90 -2.43 -8.93
C THR A 150 5.93 -2.72 -7.86
N ARG A 151 7.21 -2.52 -8.17
CA ARG A 151 8.31 -2.74 -7.23
C ARG A 151 8.20 -1.81 -6.02
N ALA A 152 7.91 -0.53 -6.24
CA ALA A 152 7.70 0.44 -5.17
C ALA A 152 6.48 0.11 -4.30
N MET A 153 5.40 -0.38 -4.93
CA MET A 153 4.20 -0.82 -4.25
C MET A 153 4.48 -2.03 -3.34
N LEU A 154 5.19 -3.04 -3.83
CA LEU A 154 5.49 -4.25 -3.07
C LEU A 154 6.40 -3.98 -1.85
N GLN A 155 7.30 -3.00 -1.93
CA GLN A 155 8.10 -2.55 -0.78
C GLN A 155 7.24 -1.93 0.34
N ARG A 156 6.03 -1.48 0.02
CA ARG A 156 5.09 -0.81 0.94
C ARG A 156 3.69 -1.43 0.80
N ALA A 157 3.64 -2.76 0.69
CA ALA A 157 2.41 -3.48 0.39
C ALA A 157 1.34 -3.36 1.49
N LEU A 158 1.76 -3.31 2.76
CA LEU A 158 0.88 -3.25 3.94
C LEU A 158 -0.19 -2.14 3.87
N PRO A 159 0.16 -0.86 3.59
CA PRO A 159 -0.84 0.19 3.38
C PRO A 159 -1.92 -0.14 2.35
N LEU A 160 -1.58 -0.82 1.25
CA LEU A 160 -2.55 -1.14 0.18
C LEU A 160 -3.39 -2.37 0.47
N THR A 161 -2.89 -3.25 1.32
CA THR A 161 -3.57 -4.47 1.75
C THR A 161 -4.34 -4.32 3.05
N VAL A 162 -4.11 -3.27 3.84
CA VAL A 162 -4.79 -3.03 5.13
C VAL A 162 -5.69 -1.80 5.08
N LEU A 163 -5.32 -0.74 4.35
CA LEU A 163 -6.07 0.52 4.30
C LEU A 163 -6.86 0.65 3.00
N GLN A 164 -7.92 1.45 3.00
CA GLN A 164 -8.64 1.80 1.78
C GLN A 164 -7.69 2.44 0.76
N TYR A 165 -7.87 2.04 -0.50
CA TYR A 165 -7.26 2.73 -1.62
C TYR A 165 -7.81 4.15 -1.72
N ARG A 166 -6.94 5.14 -1.52
CA ARG A 166 -7.21 6.55 -1.86
C ARG A 166 -6.16 6.99 -2.86
N ARG A 167 -6.60 7.48 -4.02
CA ARG A 167 -5.72 8.04 -5.05
C ARG A 167 -4.77 9.10 -4.46
N ASP A 168 -5.31 9.91 -3.55
CA ASP A 168 -4.59 10.97 -2.85
C ASP A 168 -3.49 10.45 -1.91
N ARG A 169 -3.70 9.31 -1.24
CA ARG A 169 -2.67 8.66 -0.39
C ARG A 169 -1.50 8.15 -1.21
N LEU A 170 -1.75 7.63 -2.41
CA LEU A 170 -0.67 7.21 -3.30
C LEU A 170 0.07 8.38 -3.89
N LEU A 171 -0.62 9.48 -4.20
CA LEU A 171 0.06 10.71 -4.57
C LEU A 171 0.95 11.21 -3.41
N LEU A 172 0.47 11.18 -2.17
CA LEU A 172 1.27 11.56 -1.00
C LEU A 172 2.51 10.64 -0.84
N GLN A 173 2.35 9.35 -1.08
CA GLN A 173 3.46 8.38 -1.08
C GLN A 173 4.43 8.61 -2.25
N GLN A 174 3.93 8.90 -3.46
CA GLN A 174 4.73 9.25 -4.63
C GLN A 174 5.50 10.56 -4.39
N VAL A 175 4.88 11.55 -3.76
CA VAL A 175 5.54 12.79 -3.32
C VAL A 175 6.68 12.46 -2.35
N ARG A 176 6.43 11.68 -1.30
CA ARG A 176 7.48 11.26 -0.36
C ARG A 176 8.62 10.52 -1.06
N GLN A 177 8.29 9.60 -1.96
CA GLN A 177 9.26 8.81 -2.70
C GLN A 177 10.09 9.69 -3.66
N ALA A 178 9.45 10.60 -4.38
CA ALA A 178 10.12 11.56 -5.26
C ALA A 178 11.07 12.48 -4.46
N LEU A 179 10.63 12.98 -3.30
CA LEU A 179 11.46 13.76 -2.39
C LEU A 179 12.69 12.97 -1.89
N ALA A 180 12.53 11.66 -1.64
CA ALA A 180 13.60 10.80 -1.15
C ALA A 180 14.62 10.43 -2.23
N LEU A 181 14.14 10.05 -3.42
CA LEU A 181 14.97 9.55 -4.53
C LEU A 181 15.57 10.68 -5.38
N HIS A 182 14.90 11.82 -5.49
CA HIS A 182 15.28 12.90 -6.40
C HIS A 182 15.39 14.27 -5.69
N PRO A 183 16.11 14.40 -4.57
CA PRO A 183 16.16 15.63 -3.79
C PRO A 183 16.65 16.85 -4.58
N ALA A 184 17.50 16.65 -5.59
CA ALA A 184 17.98 17.72 -6.47
C ALA A 184 16.93 18.21 -7.48
N ARG A 185 15.93 17.38 -7.81
CA ARG A 185 14.83 17.67 -8.76
C ARG A 185 13.50 17.96 -8.06
N THR A 186 13.51 18.13 -6.74
CA THR A 186 12.30 18.42 -5.94
C THR A 186 12.52 19.61 -5.00
N ARG A 187 13.24 20.64 -5.46
CA ARG A 187 13.68 21.76 -4.60
C ARG A 187 12.51 22.65 -4.22
N ASN A 188 11.57 22.85 -5.13
CA ASN A 188 10.34 23.60 -4.91
C ASN A 188 9.10 22.77 -5.36
N ALA A 189 7.90 23.34 -5.16
CA ALA A 189 6.65 22.68 -5.55
C ALA A 189 6.50 22.51 -7.07
N GLY A 190 7.04 23.44 -7.87
CA GLY A 190 7.07 23.39 -9.33
C GLY A 190 7.90 22.21 -9.85
N ASP A 191 9.13 22.05 -9.36
CA ASP A 191 10.00 20.94 -9.78
C ASP A 191 9.35 19.59 -9.45
N LEU A 192 8.79 19.47 -8.24
CA LEU A 192 8.10 18.25 -7.80
C LEU A 192 6.83 17.97 -8.62
N ALA A 193 6.04 19.00 -8.90
CA ALA A 193 4.84 18.85 -9.72
C ALA A 193 5.19 18.43 -11.15
N ALA A 194 6.22 19.02 -11.74
CA ALA A 194 6.72 18.62 -13.06
C ALA A 194 7.22 17.16 -13.08
N LEU A 195 7.97 16.74 -12.05
CA LEU A 195 8.45 15.37 -11.90
C LEU A 195 7.30 14.35 -11.77
N LEU A 196 6.17 14.76 -11.20
CA LEU A 196 4.99 13.92 -11.02
C LEU A 196 3.93 14.11 -12.13
N HIS A 197 4.24 14.87 -13.18
CA HIS A 197 3.30 15.22 -14.27
C HIS A 197 1.99 15.87 -13.77
N LEU A 198 2.10 16.77 -12.78
CA LEU A 198 0.99 17.51 -12.20
C LEU A 198 1.20 19.03 -12.35
N SER A 199 0.10 19.79 -12.27
CA SER A 199 0.20 21.22 -11.99
C SER A 199 0.49 21.46 -10.51
N THR A 200 1.16 22.56 -10.18
CA THR A 200 1.39 22.98 -8.77
C THR A 200 0.09 23.16 -8.00
N ARG A 201 -0.96 23.69 -8.64
CA ARG A 201 -2.31 23.84 -8.07
C ARG A 201 -2.90 22.47 -7.70
N THR A 202 -2.80 21.49 -8.60
CA THR A 202 -3.26 20.13 -8.36
C THR A 202 -2.52 19.52 -7.16
N LEU A 203 -1.19 19.62 -7.15
CA LEU A 203 -0.35 19.15 -6.04
C LEU A 203 -0.78 19.77 -4.70
N HIS A 204 -0.88 21.09 -4.61
CA HIS A 204 -1.28 21.76 -3.37
C HIS A 204 -2.67 21.38 -2.90
N ARG A 205 -3.65 21.29 -3.82
CA ARG A 205 -5.01 20.84 -3.48
C ARG A 205 -5.01 19.44 -2.88
N HIS A 206 -4.23 18.51 -3.46
CA HIS A 206 -4.13 17.15 -2.93
C HIS A 206 -3.43 17.08 -1.57
N LEU A 207 -2.35 17.85 -1.38
CA LEU A 207 -1.68 17.93 -0.09
C LEU A 207 -2.62 18.45 0.99
N GLN A 208 -3.39 19.51 0.70
CA GLN A 208 -4.38 20.07 1.63
C GLN A 208 -5.52 19.09 1.95
N ALA A 209 -6.03 18.35 0.95
CA ALA A 209 -7.08 17.36 1.16
C ALA A 209 -6.66 16.22 2.12
N GLU A 210 -5.36 15.89 2.15
CA GLU A 210 -4.78 14.90 3.06
C GLU A 210 -4.20 15.52 4.34
N GLY A 211 -4.45 16.82 4.59
CA GLY A 211 -3.96 17.53 5.79
C GLY A 211 -2.44 17.68 5.85
N ALA A 212 -1.75 17.61 4.71
CA ALA A 212 -0.30 17.67 4.60
C ALA A 212 0.17 18.97 3.96
N SER A 213 1.41 19.38 4.26
CA SER A 213 2.10 20.45 3.56
C SER A 213 3.38 19.92 2.90
N LEU A 214 3.79 20.52 1.79
CA LEU A 214 5.03 20.12 1.11
C LEU A 214 6.25 20.27 2.03
N GLN A 215 6.25 21.30 2.87
CA GLN A 215 7.32 21.52 3.83
C GLN A 215 7.37 20.42 4.89
N ALA A 216 6.22 20.05 5.45
CA ALA A 216 6.12 18.94 6.40
C ALA A 216 6.61 17.61 5.79
N LEU A 217 6.25 17.32 4.53
CA LEU A 217 6.72 16.11 3.85
C LEU A 217 8.22 16.12 3.56
N LYS A 218 8.78 17.28 3.19
CA LYS A 218 10.24 17.44 3.04
C LYS A 218 10.96 17.17 4.36
N ASP A 219 10.43 17.73 5.44
CA ASP A 219 11.02 17.58 6.77
C ASP A 219 10.92 16.14 7.27
N GLU A 220 9.80 15.45 7.04
CA GLU A 220 9.63 14.02 7.29
C GLU A 220 10.69 13.19 6.54
N VAL A 221 10.85 13.39 5.23
CA VAL A 221 11.83 12.67 4.40
C VAL A 221 13.26 12.95 4.84
N ARG A 222 13.59 14.20 5.18
CA ARG A 222 14.91 14.59 5.68
C ARG A 222 15.20 13.97 7.04
N CYS A 223 14.21 13.93 7.93
CA CYS A 223 14.31 13.32 9.25
C CYS A 223 14.59 11.82 9.14
N GLU A 224 13.80 11.09 8.34
CA GLU A 224 13.99 9.65 8.13
C GLU A 224 15.36 9.33 7.52
N ARG A 225 15.80 10.11 6.52
CA ARG A 225 17.14 9.97 5.96
C ARG A 225 18.25 10.24 6.98
N ALA A 226 18.07 11.23 7.84
CA ALA A 226 19.03 11.55 8.88
C ALA A 226 19.10 10.43 9.93
N LYS A 227 17.96 9.90 10.39
CA LYS A 227 17.92 8.76 11.31
C LYS A 227 18.64 7.55 10.72
N ASP A 228 18.36 7.19 9.46
CA ASP A 228 18.99 6.07 8.78
C ASP A 228 20.51 6.22 8.70
N LEU A 229 20.99 7.41 8.34
CA LEU A 229 22.43 7.72 8.27
C LEU A 229 23.10 7.70 9.65
N LEU A 230 22.43 8.17 10.70
CA LEU A 230 22.94 8.15 12.07
C LEU A 230 23.01 6.74 12.64
N GLN A 231 22.09 5.86 12.27
CA GLN A 231 22.05 4.47 12.73
C GLN A 231 23.04 3.59 11.98
N ARG A 232 23.18 3.80 10.66
CA ARG A 232 23.97 2.91 9.79
C ARG A 232 25.40 3.36 9.55
N SER A 233 25.82 4.50 10.11
CA SER A 233 27.17 5.01 9.87
C SER A 233 27.74 5.78 11.06
N SER A 234 29.08 5.80 11.14
CA SER A 234 29.84 6.63 12.08
C SER A 234 30.14 8.05 11.54
N ARG A 235 29.53 8.44 10.42
CA ARG A 235 29.81 9.72 9.74
C ARG A 235 29.69 10.91 10.70
N PRO A 236 30.56 11.93 10.60
CA PRO A 236 30.42 13.16 11.37
C PRO A 236 29.06 13.81 11.15
N VAL A 237 28.50 14.43 12.19
CA VAL A 237 27.16 15.07 12.15
C VAL A 237 27.04 16.09 11.01
N LYS A 238 28.10 16.86 10.75
CA LYS A 238 28.20 17.76 9.59
C LYS A 238 27.99 17.06 8.24
N GLN A 239 28.55 15.88 8.04
CA GLN A 239 28.38 15.11 6.80
C GLN A 239 26.97 14.52 6.70
N VAL A 240 26.40 14.09 7.83
CA VAL A 240 25.00 13.64 7.89
C VAL A 240 24.05 14.79 7.52
N ALA A 241 24.28 15.99 8.04
CA ALA A 241 23.49 17.19 7.71
C ALA A 241 23.47 17.46 6.19
N LEU A 242 24.65 17.47 5.55
CA LEU A 242 24.79 17.64 4.10
C LEU A 242 24.06 16.53 3.33
N ALA A 243 24.26 15.27 3.72
CA ALA A 243 23.64 14.13 3.06
C ALA A 243 22.11 14.06 3.27
N ALA A 244 21.59 14.64 4.35
CA ALA A 244 20.17 14.82 4.60
C ALA A 244 19.58 16.04 3.87
N GLY A 245 20.39 16.81 3.13
CA GLY A 245 19.93 17.94 2.32
C GLY A 245 19.87 19.28 3.04
N PHE A 246 20.65 19.44 4.12
CA PHE A 246 20.85 20.73 4.79
C PHE A 246 22.10 21.44 4.27
N ARG A 247 22.02 22.78 4.17
CA ARG A 247 23.18 23.63 3.82
C ARG A 247 24.06 23.98 5.02
N SER A 248 23.52 23.88 6.24
CA SER A 248 24.25 24.19 7.46
C SER A 248 23.97 23.15 8.55
N GLU A 249 25.02 22.81 9.31
CA GLU A 249 24.93 21.91 10.46
C GLU A 249 24.07 22.49 11.59
N LYS A 250 24.18 23.81 11.84
CA LYS A 250 23.35 24.49 12.85
C LYS A 250 21.85 24.37 12.55
N SER A 251 21.45 24.53 11.28
CA SER A 251 20.05 24.36 10.86
C SER A 251 19.59 22.91 11.01
N PHE A 252 20.47 21.95 10.70
CA PHE A 252 20.20 20.52 10.89
C PHE A 252 19.99 20.17 12.35
N LEU A 253 20.89 20.58 13.25
CA LEU A 253 20.80 20.30 14.68
C LEU A 253 19.47 20.78 15.28
N ARG A 254 19.06 22.01 14.94
CA ARG A 254 17.79 22.59 15.42
C ARG A 254 16.59 21.82 14.88
N ALA A 255 16.58 21.52 13.58
CA ALA A 255 15.49 20.79 12.94
C ALA A 255 15.38 19.36 13.48
N PHE A 256 16.50 18.64 13.58
CA PHE A 256 16.53 17.26 14.08
C PHE A 256 16.03 17.17 15.52
N ARG A 257 16.44 18.09 16.39
CA ARG A 257 15.95 18.16 17.77
C ARG A 257 14.47 18.49 17.84
N HIS A 258 13.99 19.39 16.97
CA HIS A 258 12.57 19.68 16.87
C HIS A 258 11.75 18.46 16.43
N TRP A 259 12.26 17.66 15.48
CA TRP A 259 11.55 16.48 14.96
C TRP A 259 11.60 15.27 15.89
N THR A 260 12.69 15.07 16.62
CA THR A 260 12.95 13.82 17.37
C THR A 260 12.98 13.99 18.89
N GLY A 261 12.98 15.24 19.38
CA GLY A 261 13.17 15.56 20.79
C GLY A 261 14.61 15.44 21.30
N GLN A 262 15.53 14.90 20.49
CA GLN A 262 16.91 14.58 20.89
C GLN A 262 17.93 15.22 19.93
N SER A 263 19.17 15.42 20.40
CA SER A 263 20.26 15.79 19.49
C SER A 263 20.68 14.60 18.60
N PRO A 264 21.26 14.81 17.41
CA PRO A 264 21.76 13.72 16.57
C PRO A 264 22.79 12.82 17.27
N GLY A 265 23.57 13.38 18.19
CA GLY A 265 24.55 12.64 18.99
C GLY A 265 23.88 11.73 20.02
N GLU A 266 22.91 12.27 20.78
CA GLU A 266 22.08 11.49 21.71
C GLU A 266 21.34 10.36 21.00
N PHE A 267 20.73 10.67 19.85
CA PHE A 267 20.00 9.68 19.06
C PHE A 267 20.90 8.53 18.60
N ARG A 268 22.15 8.82 18.22
CA ARG A 268 23.14 7.81 17.83
C ARG A 268 23.53 6.92 19.01
N GLN A 269 23.78 7.50 20.19
CA GLN A 269 24.12 6.74 21.39
C GLN A 269 22.96 5.85 21.84
N ALA A 270 21.73 6.36 21.82
CA ALA A 270 20.54 5.60 22.17
C ALA A 270 20.27 4.44 21.18
N ALA A 271 20.55 4.64 19.89
CA ALA A 271 20.45 3.58 18.90
C ALA A 271 21.51 2.48 19.10
N ALA A 272 22.76 2.86 19.39
CA ALA A 272 23.84 1.91 19.67
C ALA A 272 23.56 1.07 20.93
N ALA A 273 23.01 1.69 21.98
CA ALA A 273 22.66 1.01 23.23
C ALA A 273 21.50 0.00 23.09
N ARG A 274 20.67 0.10 22.03
CA ARG A 274 19.59 -0.86 21.73
C ARG A 274 20.04 -2.02 20.84
N MET A 275 21.23 -1.92 20.25
CA MET A 275 21.82 -2.96 19.40
C MET A 275 22.88 -3.79 20.12
N SER A 276 23.28 -3.36 21.32
CA SER A 276 24.04 -4.13 22.32
C SER A 276 23.11 -4.94 23.20
#